data_AF-A0A6L9Q898-F1
#
_entry.id   AF-A0A6L9Q898-F1
#
_cell.length_a   1.000
_cell.length_b   1.000
_cell.length_c   1.000
_cell.angle_alpha   90.00
_cell.angle_beta   90.00
_cell.angle_gamma   90.00
#
_symmetry.space_group_name_H-M   'P 1'
#
loop_
_entity.id
_entity.type
_entity.pdbx_description
1 polymer ?
#
loop_
_entity_poly.entity_id
_entity_poly.type
_entity_poly.pdbx_seq_one_letter_code
_entity_poly.pdbx_strand_id
1 'polypeptide(L)' 'MIGLDTSVVTIALPEVQRGLGLSTGGLAWIQNAYMLAFGGLLLLGGRAGDVFGRRRTFAAGIALFTAASLLGGLADAGW' A
#
# COMPACT_ATOMS: atom_id res chain seq x y z
N MET A 1 6.84 -13.06 2.58
CA MET A 1 6.54 -11.79 1.87
C MET A 1 5.82 -10.78 2.76
N ILE A 2 4.69 -11.12 3.41
CA ILE A 2 3.96 -10.18 4.30
C ILE A 2 4.84 -9.52 5.38
N GLY A 3 5.73 -10.27 6.04
CA GLY A 3 6.60 -9.72 7.10
C GLY A 3 7.69 -8.75 6.62
N LEU A 4 8.09 -8.83 5.34
CA LEU A 4 9.07 -7.88 4.77
C LEU A 4 8.39 -6.57 4.36
N ASP A 5 7.20 -6.62 3.75
CA ASP A 5 6.45 -5.42 3.35
C ASP A 5 6.04 -4.58 4.57
N THR A 6 5.57 -5.22 5.65
CA THR A 6 5.22 -4.50 6.88
C THR A 6 6.45 -3.89 7.56
N SER A 7 7.61 -4.55 7.46
CA SER A 7 8.87 -4.03 8.00
C SER A 7 9.36 -2.81 7.22
N VAL A 8 9.26 -2.83 5.88
CA VAL A 8 9.66 -1.69 5.03
C VAL A 8 8.87 -0.42 5.39
N VAL A 9 7.55 -0.53 5.54
CA VAL A 9 6.72 0.61 5.94
C VAL A 9 7.09 1.10 7.34
N THR A 10 7.31 0.17 8.28
CA THR A 10 7.67 0.52 9.66
C THR A 10 9.01 1.26 9.77
N ILE A 11 9.98 0.89 8.93
CA ILE A 11 11.29 1.56 8.86
C ILE A 11 11.19 2.93 8.20
N ALA A 12 10.29 3.10 7.22
CA ALA A 12 10.13 4.34 6.48
C ALA A 12 9.23 5.39 7.19
N LEU A 13 8.31 4.95 8.07
CA LEU A 13 7.35 5.82 8.76
C LEU A 13 7.99 7.05 9.46
N PRO A 14 9.14 6.95 10.16
CA PRO A 14 9.76 8.11 10.80
C PRO A 14 10.23 9.18 9.81
N GLU A 15 10.75 8.77 8.64
CA GLU A 15 11.14 9.69 7.57
C GLU A 15 9.92 10.32 6.90
N VAL A 16 8.89 9.52 6.63
CA VAL A 16 7.62 9.99 6.07
C VAL A 16 6.94 10.99 7.02
N GLN A 17 6.98 10.74 8.33
CA GLN A 17 6.44 11.67 9.32
C GLN A 17 7.14 13.03 9.27
N ARG A 18 8.47 13.04 9.20
CA ARG A 18 9.25 14.27 9.14
C ARG A 18 9.11 14.99 7.80
N GLY A 19 9.07 14.26 6.70
CA GLY A 19 8.95 14.83 5.35
C GLY A 19 7.57 15.41 5.06
N LEU A 20 6.51 14.79 5.59
CA LEU A 20 5.12 15.18 5.31
C LEU A 20 4.43 15.89 6.48
N GLY A 21 5.10 16.05 7.63
CA GLY A 21 4.53 16.71 8.82
C GLY A 21 3.37 15.94 9.47
N LEU A 22 3.33 14.61 9.33
CA LEU A 22 2.20 13.79 9.78
C LEU A 22 2.08 13.76 11.31
N SER A 23 0.83 13.77 11.79
CA SER A 23 0.52 13.47 13.18
C SER A 23 0.70 11.98 13.49
N THR A 24 0.80 11.63 14.77
CA THR A 24 0.80 10.22 15.22
C THR A 24 -0.46 9.46 14.74
N GLY A 25 -1.59 10.17 14.64
CA GLY A 25 -2.83 9.63 14.08
C GLY A 25 -2.72 9.33 12.58
N GLY A 26 -2.06 10.22 11.81
CA GLY A 26 -1.79 10.00 10.39
C GLY A 26 -0.90 8.78 10.14
N LEU A 27 0.13 8.57 10.96
CA LEU A 27 0.98 7.38 10.89
C LEU A 27 0.20 6.08 11.17
N ALA A 28 -0.67 6.08 12.18
CA ALA A 28 -1.53 4.94 12.47
C ALA A 28 -2.50 4.66 11.31
N TRP A 29 -3.01 5.71 10.66
CA TRP A 29 -3.88 5.57 9.49
C TRP A 29 -3.18 5.01 8.27
N ILE A 30 -1.90 5.33 8.03
CA ILE A 30 -1.11 4.70 6.96
C ILE A 30 -1.10 3.17 7.13
N GLN A 31 -0.84 2.71 8.35
CA GLN A 31 -0.78 1.28 8.65
C GLN A 31 -2.17 0.62 8.56
N ASN A 32 -3.20 1.25 9.12
CA ASN A 32 -4.57 0.74 9.07
C ASN A 32 -5.12 0.70 7.64
N ALA A 33 -4.85 1.71 6.81
CA ALA A 33 -5.27 1.75 5.42
C ALA A 33 -4.65 0.60 4.61
N TYR A 34 -3.36 0.31 4.84
CA TYR A 34 -2.71 -0.85 4.24
C TYR A 34 -3.42 -2.16 4.63
N MET A 35 -3.67 -2.37 5.92
CA MET A 35 -4.33 -3.59 6.40
C MET A 35 -5.76 -3.72 5.87
N LEU A 36 -6.52 -2.61 5.82
CA LEU A 36 -7.89 -2.58 5.34
C LEU A 36 -7.95 -2.89 3.84
N ALA A 37 -7.11 -2.25 3.03
CA ALA A 37 -7.04 -2.51 1.59
C ALA A 37 -6.59 -3.94 1.31
N PHE A 38 -5.54 -4.41 2.00
CA PHE A 38 -5.06 -5.78 1.86
C PHE A 38 -6.15 -6.79 2.21
N GLY A 39 -6.74 -6.70 3.41
CA GLY A 39 -7.76 -7.64 3.86
C GLY A 39 -9.05 -7.56 3.04
N GLY A 40 -9.54 -6.35 2.77
CA GLY A 40 -10.80 -6.12 2.05
C GLY A 40 -10.74 -6.53 0.58
N LEU A 41 -9.58 -6.41 -0.06
CA LEU A 41 -9.41 -6.77 -1.47
C LEU A 41 -8.80 -8.17 -1.68
N LEU A 42 -8.38 -8.88 -0.63
CA LEU A 42 -7.69 -10.17 -0.75
C LEU A 42 -8.54 -11.20 -1.53
N LEU A 43 -9.79 -11.39 -1.10
CA LEU A 43 -10.70 -12.36 -1.74
C LEU A 43 -11.09 -11.91 -3.14
N LEU A 44 -11.26 -10.60 -3.35
CA LEU A 44 -11.56 -10.04 -4.67
C LEU A 44 -10.39 -10.26 -5.63
N GLY A 45 -9.16 -10.00 -5.21
CA GLY A 45 -7.94 -10.21 -5.98
C GLY A 45 -7.73 -11.69 -6.31
N GLY A 46 -7.98 -12.59 -5.35
CA GLY A 46 -7.97 -14.04 -5.58
C GLY A 46 -8.97 -14.46 -6.65
N ARG A 47 -10.24 -14.05 -6.50
CA ARG A 47 -11.30 -14.36 -7.47
C ARG A 47 -11.05 -13.74 -8.85
N ALA A 48 -10.49 -12.53 -8.89
CA ALA A 48 -10.07 -11.91 -10.14
C ALA A 48 -8.94 -12.70 -10.83
N GLY A 49 -8.03 -13.31 -10.06
CA GLY A 49 -7.02 -14.25 -10.56
C GLY A 49 -7.63 -15.49 -11.22
N ASP A 50 -8.69 -16.03 -10.61
CA ASP A 50 -9.40 -17.21 -11.10
C ASP A 50 -10.19 -16.92 -12.39
N VAL A 51 -10.86 -15.77 -12.46
CA VAL A 51 -11.73 -15.40 -13.60
C VAL A 51 -10.95 -14.82 -14.78
N PHE A 52 -10.03 -13.89 -14.53
CA PHE A 52 -9.31 -13.16 -15.60
C PHE A 52 -7.95 -13.78 -15.95
N GLY A 53 -7.52 -14.79 -15.19
CA GLY A 53 -6.27 -15.51 -15.38
C GLY A 53 -5.09 -14.84 -14.66
N ARG A 54 -4.25 -15.69 -14.04
CA ARG A 54 -3.14 -15.28 -13.16
C ARG A 54 -2.20 -14.22 -13.74
N ARG A 55 -1.83 -14.32 -15.04
CA ARG A 55 -0.87 -13.39 -15.66
C ARG A 55 -1.42 -11.97 -15.78
N ARG A 56 -2.70 -11.82 -16.17
CA ARG A 56 -3.32 -10.50 -16.35
C ARG A 56 -3.57 -9.84 -15.00
N THR A 57 -4.09 -10.60 -14.04
CA THR A 57 -4.33 -10.11 -12.68
C THR A 57 -3.04 -9.69 -11.99
N PHE A 58 -1.95 -10.45 -12.18
CA PHE A 58 -0.63 -10.07 -11.65
C PHE A 58 -0.10 -8.77 -12.28
N ALA A 59 -0.17 -8.63 -13.61
CA ALA A 59 0.27 -7.41 -14.28
C ALA A 59 -0.55 -6.18 -13.87
N ALA A 60 -1.87 -6.33 -13.71
CA ALA A 60 -2.74 -5.27 -13.21
C ALA A 60 -2.38 -4.87 -11.77
N GLY A 61 -2.10 -5.84 -10.91
CA GLY A 61 -1.63 -5.60 -9.54
C GLY A 61 -0.32 -4.83 -9.50
N ILE A 62 0.65 -5.19 -10.35
CA ILE A 62 1.91 -4.42 -10.48
C ILE A 62 1.63 -3.00 -10.93
N ALA A 63 0.83 -2.81 -11.98
CA ALA A 63 0.53 -1.47 -12.51
C ALA A 63 -0.13 -0.58 -11.45
N LEU A 64 -1.09 -1.13 -10.69
CA LEU A 64 -1.74 -0.44 -9.58
C LEU A 64 -0.73 -0.09 -8.48
N PHE A 65 0.12 -1.03 -8.08
CA PHE A 65 1.14 -0.82 -7.07
C PHE A 65 2.11 0.28 -7.49
N THR A 66 2.65 0.22 -8.71
CA THR A 66 3.56 1.24 -9.24
C THR A 66 2.93 2.62 -9.27
N ALA A 67 1.67 2.73 -9.73
CA ALA A 67 0.96 4.01 -9.75
C ALA A 67 0.73 4.57 -8.33
N ALA A 68 0.32 3.72 -7.38
CA ALA A 68 0.13 4.12 -5.99
C ALA A 68 1.45 4.55 -5.33
N SER A 69 2.54 3.81 -5.56
CA SER A 69 3.87 4.17 -5.07
C SER A 69 4.36 5.50 -5.65
N LEU A 70 4.11 5.76 -6.93
CA LEU A 70 4.45 7.03 -7.56
C LEU A 70 3.67 8.20 -6.93
N LEU A 71 2.37 8.03 -6.73
CA LEU A 71 1.53 9.03 -6.06
C LEU A 71 2.01 9.29 -4.62
N GLY A 72 2.40 8.24 -3.88
CA GLY A 72 2.96 8.39 -2.54
C GLY A 72 4.33 9.09 -2.53
N GLY A 73 5.20 8.80 -3.51
CA GLY A 73 6.52 9.44 -3.64
C GLY A 73 6.46 10.90 -4.08
N LEU A 74 5.38 11.31 -4.76
CA LEU A 74 5.12 12.70 -5.17
C LEU A 74 4.24 13.47 -4.18
N ALA A 75 3.94 12.90 -3.01
CA ALA A 75 3.14 13.57 -2.01
C ALA A 75 3.92 14.73 -1.38
N ASP A 76 3.32 15.93 -1.39
CA ASP A 76 3.94 17.14 -0.83
C ASP A 76 3.49 17.46 0.60
N ALA A 77 2.37 16.89 1.06
CA ALA A 77 1.84 17.14 2.40
C ALA A 77 1.10 15.92 2.96
N GLY A 78 1.31 15.67 4.25
CA GLY A 78 0.53 14.73 5.05
C GLY A 78 -0.74 15.39 5.57
N TRP A 79 -1.78 14.60 5.76
CA TRP A 79 -3.08 14.99 6.29
C TRP A 79 -3.29 14.44 7.69
#